data_AF-A0A6G0XI43-F1
#
_entry.id   AF-A0A6G0XI43-F1
#
_cell.length_a   1.000
_cell.length_b   1.000
_cell.length_c   1.000
_cell.angle_alpha   90.00
_cell.angle_beta   90.00
_cell.angle_gamma   90.00
#
_symmetry.space_group_name_H-M   'P 1'
#
loop_
_entity.id
_entity.type
_entity.pdbx_description
1 polymer ?
#
loop_
_entity_poly.entity_id
_entity_poly.type
_entity_poly.pdbx_seq_one_letter_code
_entity_poly.pdbx_strand_id
1 'polypeptide(L)'
;MSLAQTLARRVSLSTRFSMVQMKGQQRRNGGSLNKNKHIEVWNGGRENCDREFVFDLAHMGKFILGTVVPFATIYHFVMEEQIKHDKVEGKPHNPHRYL
;
A
#
# COMPACT_ATOMS: atom_id res chain seq x y z
N MET A 1 45.73 16.90 18.56
CA MET A 1 44.52 16.20 18.04
C MET A 1 43.31 17.03 18.41
N SER A 2 42.48 17.42 17.44
CA SER A 2 41.31 18.27 17.71
C SER A 2 40.17 17.46 18.32
N LEU A 3 39.30 18.13 19.08
CA LEU A 3 38.12 17.52 19.70
C LEU A 3 37.22 16.82 18.66
N ALA A 4 37.17 17.37 17.45
CA ALA A 4 36.50 16.78 16.29
C ALA A 4 37.14 15.45 15.84
N GLN A 5 38.47 15.33 15.85
CA GLN A 5 39.17 14.08 15.51
C GLN A 5 38.91 12.98 16.55
N THR A 6 38.82 13.32 17.84
CA THR A 6 38.47 12.36 18.89
C THR A 6 37.01 11.89 18.83
N LEU A 7 36.07 12.79 18.53
CA LEU A 7 34.66 12.43 18.35
C LEU A 7 34.44 11.57 17.11
N ALA A 8 35.05 11.93 15.98
CA ALA A 8 35.00 11.14 14.74
C ALA A 8 35.57 9.72 14.95
N ARG A 9 36.65 9.59 15.72
CA ARG A 9 37.24 8.29 16.05
C ARG A 9 36.32 7.45 16.96
N ARG A 10 35.65 8.06 17.94
CA ARG A 10 34.68 7.37 18.81
C ARG A 10 33.45 6.88 18.04
N VAL A 11 32.89 7.71 17.16
CA VAL A 11 31.78 7.33 16.27
C VAL A 11 32.19 6.20 15.33
N SER A 12 33.39 6.27 14.76
CA SER A 12 33.92 5.20 13.90
C SER A 12 34.09 3.88 14.66
N LEU A 13 34.58 3.93 15.90
CA LEU A 13 34.76 2.75 16.74
C LEU A 13 33.42 2.14 17.18
N SER A 14 32.47 2.93 17.66
CA SER A 14 31.14 2.43 18.08
C SER A 14 30.39 1.78 16.92
N THR A 15 30.47 2.38 15.73
CA THR A 15 29.84 1.85 14.50
C THR A 15 30.50 0.56 14.03
N ARG A 16 31.81 0.39 14.23
CA ARG A 16 32.51 -0.86 13.91
C ARG A 16 32.10 -1.98 14.87
N PHE A 17 31.99 -1.69 16.17
CA PHE A 17 31.57 -2.68 17.16
C PHE A 17 30.12 -3.12 16.98
N SER A 18 29.20 -2.19 16.68
CA SER A 18 27.80 -2.54 16.38
C SER A 18 27.69 -3.40 15.11
N MET A 19 28.46 -3.09 14.06
CA MET A 19 28.49 -3.86 12.83
C MET A 19 29.08 -5.27 13.02
N VAL A 20 30.08 -5.42 13.89
CA VAL A 20 30.66 -6.72 14.25
C VAL A 20 29.69 -7.55 15.10
N GLN A 21 28.98 -6.93 16.06
CA GLN A 21 27.90 -7.60 16.80
C GLN A 21 26.78 -8.07 15.88
N MET A 22 26.35 -7.24 14.92
CA MET A 22 25.33 -7.61 13.94
C MET A 22 25.79 -8.78 13.06
N LYS A 23 27.03 -8.75 12.54
CA LYS A 23 27.58 -9.86 11.74
C LYS A 23 27.74 -11.15 12.56
N GLY A 24 28.08 -11.05 13.85
CA GLY A 24 28.16 -12.18 14.77
C GLY A 24 26.81 -12.83 15.05
N GLN A 25 25.75 -12.03 15.24
CA GLN A 25 24.37 -12.53 15.36
C GLN A 25 23.85 -13.16 14.06
N GLN A 26 24.16 -12.57 12.91
CA GLN A 26 23.74 -13.10 11.60
C GLN A 26 24.35 -14.48 11.30
N ARG A 27 25.59 -14.72 11.73
CA ARG A 27 26.29 -16.01 11.55
C ARG A 27 25.81 -17.09 12.53
N ARG A 28 25.46 -16.73 13.76
CA ARG A 28 24.92 -17.69 14.75
C ARG A 28 23.49 -18.16 14.44
N ASN A 29 22.70 -17.33 13.74
CA ASN A 29 21.30 -17.63 13.39
C ASN A 29 21.10 -17.89 11.88
N GLY A 30 22.17 -18.18 11.14
CA GLY A 30 22.10 -18.69 9.76
C GLY A 30 21.27 -17.84 8.79
N GLY A 31 21.33 -16.51 8.88
CA GLY A 31 20.56 -15.62 7.99
C GLY A 31 19.03 -15.80 8.03
N SER A 32 18.51 -16.61 8.96
CA SER A 32 17.08 -16.77 9.14
C SER A 32 16.62 -15.58 9.96
N LEU A 33 15.83 -14.70 9.33
CA LEU A 33 14.81 -13.96 10.07
C LEU A 33 14.14 -14.95 11.01
N ASN A 34 14.08 -14.64 12.31
CA ASN A 34 13.39 -15.50 13.26
C ASN A 34 11.98 -15.70 12.72
N LYS A 35 11.69 -16.91 12.21
CA LYS A 35 10.47 -17.19 11.46
C LYS A 35 9.32 -17.06 12.44
N ASN A 36 8.65 -15.92 12.40
CA ASN A 36 7.47 -15.71 13.21
C ASN A 36 6.33 -16.44 12.52
N LYS A 37 5.98 -17.61 13.05
CA LYS A 37 4.91 -18.46 12.53
C LYS A 37 3.60 -17.68 12.34
N HIS A 38 3.30 -16.70 13.20
CA HIS A 38 2.11 -15.88 13.05
C HIS A 38 2.15 -14.98 11.81
N ILE A 39 3.33 -14.45 11.47
CA ILE A 39 3.52 -13.64 10.26
C ILE A 39 3.47 -14.53 9.02
N GLU A 40 4.08 -15.72 9.07
CA GLU A 40 4.04 -16.68 7.96
C GLU A 40 2.61 -17.16 7.67
N VAL A 41 1.82 -17.47 8.71
CA VAL A 41 0.41 -17.85 8.55
C VAL A 41 -0.44 -16.68 8.04
N TRP A 42 -0.23 -15.48 8.57
CA TRP A 42 -0.94 -14.28 8.10
C TRP A 42 -0.66 -13.99 6.62
N ASN A 43 0.60 -14.06 6.21
CA ASN A 43 0.99 -13.86 4.82
C ASN A 43 0.46 -14.98 3.92
N GLY A 44 0.53 -16.25 4.38
CA GLY A 44 -0.02 -17.39 3.64
C GLY A 44 -1.53 -17.30 3.41
N GLY A 45 -2.29 -16.79 4.38
CA GLY A 45 -3.72 -16.54 4.21
C GLY A 45 -4.02 -15.45 3.16
N ARG A 46 -3.15 -14.44 3.04
CA ARG A 46 -3.27 -13.41 2.00
C ARG A 46 -2.86 -13.91 0.63
N GLU A 47 -1.84 -14.76 0.54
CA GLU A 47 -1.39 -15.36 -0.72
C GLU A 47 -2.42 -16.36 -1.27
N ASN A 48 -3.16 -17.04 -0.39
CA ASN A 48 -4.22 -17.99 -0.78
C ASN A 48 -5.60 -17.35 -0.92
N CYS A 49 -5.72 -16.02 -0.95
CA CYS A 49 -7.00 -15.33 -0.98
C CYS A 49 -7.90 -15.76 -2.15
N ASP A 50 -7.30 -16.06 -3.31
CA ASP A 50 -8.04 -16.47 -4.51
C ASP A 50 -8.60 -17.89 -4.39
N ARG A 51 -7.92 -18.76 -3.64
CA ARG A 51 -8.35 -20.15 -3.40
C ARG A 51 -9.45 -20.23 -2.35
N GLU A 52 -9.40 -19.36 -1.35
CA GLU A 52 -10.38 -19.29 -0.26
C GLU A 52 -11.54 -18.34 -0.58
N PHE A 53 -11.54 -17.71 -1.75
CA PHE A 53 -12.60 -16.80 -2.16
C PHE A 53 -13.90 -17.56 -2.42
N VAL A 54 -14.94 -17.22 -1.64
CA VAL A 54 -16.29 -17.74 -1.83
C VAL A 54 -17.18 -16.62 -2.36
N PHE A 55 -17.83 -16.88 -3.50
CA PHE A 55 -18.87 -16.00 -4.05
C PHE A 55 -20.13 -16.06 -3.19
N ASP A 56 -20.13 -15.30 -2.10
CA ASP A 56 -21.27 -15.08 -1.22
C ASP A 56 -21.75 -13.63 -1.34
N LEU A 57 -23.02 -13.39 -1.04
CA LEU A 57 -23.69 -12.10 -1.11
C LEU A 57 -22.95 -11.03 -0.29
N ALA A 58 -22.41 -11.39 0.87
CA ALA A 58 -21.64 -10.48 1.70
C ALA A 58 -20.32 -10.02 1.03
N HIS A 59 -19.63 -10.93 0.35
CA HIS A 59 -18.38 -10.63 -0.38
C HIS A 59 -18.67 -9.84 -1.66
N MET A 60 -19.72 -10.21 -2.39
CA MET A 60 -20.20 -9.46 -3.55
C MET A 60 -20.64 -8.04 -3.17
N GLY A 61 -21.35 -7.88 -2.05
CA GLY A 61 -21.75 -6.57 -1.54
C GLY A 61 -20.54 -5.68 -1.26
N LYS A 62 -19.49 -6.22 -0.60
CA LYS A 62 -18.23 -5.49 -0.37
C LYS A 62 -17.53 -5.13 -1.67
N PHE A 63 -17.51 -6.03 -2.65
CA PHE A 63 -16.94 -5.77 -3.97
C PHE A 63 -17.67 -4.61 -4.68
N ILE A 64 -19.01 -4.65 -4.75
CA ILE A 64 -19.83 -3.62 -5.39
C ILE A 64 -19.69 -2.27 -4.67
N LEU A 65 -19.73 -2.27 -3.34
CA LEU A 65 -19.56 -1.06 -2.54
C LEU A 65 -18.15 -0.47 -2.67
N GLY A 66 -17.12 -1.31 -2.78
CA GLY A 66 -15.73 -0.86 -2.91
C GLY A 66 -15.34 -0.44 -4.33
N THR A 67 -16.04 -0.94 -5.35
CA THR A 67 -15.70 -0.68 -6.76
C THR A 67 -16.78 0.16 -7.43
N VAL A 68 -17.97 -0.39 -7.64
CA VAL A 68 -19.03 0.24 -8.44
C VAL A 68 -19.51 1.55 -7.85
N VAL A 69 -19.78 1.60 -6.53
CA VAL A 69 -20.38 2.80 -5.90
C VAL A 69 -19.48 4.04 -5.99
N PRO A 70 -18.18 4.01 -5.67
CA PRO A 70 -17.30 5.15 -5.82
C PRO A 70 -17.24 5.67 -7.26
N PHE A 71 -17.08 4.78 -8.25
CA PHE A 71 -17.00 5.19 -9.65
C PHE A 71 -18.33 5.74 -10.16
N ALA A 72 -19.47 5.13 -9.80
CA ALA A 72 -20.79 5.63 -10.15
C ALA A 72 -21.05 7.03 -9.55
N THR A 73 -20.61 7.24 -8.31
CA THR A 73 -20.77 8.53 -7.61
C THR A 73 -19.94 9.62 -8.29
N ILE A 74 -18.67 9.34 -8.59
CA ILE A 74 -17.78 10.27 -9.32
C ILE A 74 -18.37 10.58 -10.70
N TYR A 75 -18.78 9.54 -11.43
CA TYR A 75 -19.38 9.69 -12.76
C TYR A 75 -20.62 10.61 -12.71
N HIS A 76 -21.50 10.42 -11.72
CA HIS A 76 -22.68 11.25 -11.54
C HIS A 76 -22.33 12.73 -11.33
N PHE A 77 -21.36 13.03 -10.45
CA PHE A 77 -20.93 14.41 -10.20
C PHE A 77 -20.29 15.05 -11.43
N VAL A 78 -19.41 14.33 -12.12
CA VAL A 78 -18.77 14.82 -13.35
C VAL A 78 -19.81 15.08 -14.45
N MET A 79 -20.79 14.18 -14.60
CA MET A 79 -21.91 14.38 -15.52
C MET A 79 -22.71 15.64 -15.19
N GLU A 80 -23.06 15.84 -13.92
CA GLU A 80 -23.82 17.04 -13.51
C GLU A 80 -23.05 18.34 -13.78
N GLU A 81 -21.75 18.37 -13.46
CA GLU A 81 -20.89 19.53 -13.73
C GLU A 81 -20.81 19.81 -15.23
N GLN A 82 -20.62 18.76 -16.03
CA GLN A 82 -20.51 18.90 -17.48
C GLN A 82 -21.83 19.34 -18.12
N ILE A 83 -22.98 18.87 -17.63
CA ILE A 83 -24.30 19.36 -18.04
C ILE A 83 -24.47 20.85 -17.69
N LYS A 84 -24.02 21.29 -16.50
CA LYS A 84 -24.07 22.71 -16.11
C LYS A 84 -23.17 23.55 -17.02
N HIS A 85 -21.96 23.09 -17.31
CA HIS A 85 -21.04 23.75 -18.24
C HIS A 85 -21.62 23.86 -19.66
N ASP A 86 -22.17 22.78 -20.19
CA ASP A 86 -22.79 22.76 -21.52
C ASP A 86 -23.96 23.75 -21.64
N LYS A 87 -24.76 23.90 -20.58
CA LYS A 87 -25.84 24.90 -20.51
C LYS A 87 -25.30 26.32 -20.58
N VAL A 88 -24.17 26.59 -19.93
CA VAL A 88 -23.51 27.91 -19.98
C VAL A 88 -22.90 28.18 -21.35
N GLU A 89 -22.33 27.16 -21.99
CA GLU A 89 -21.69 27.26 -23.30
C GLU A 89 -22.68 27.20 -24.48
N GLY A 90 -23.99 27.01 -24.22
CA GLY A 90 -25.03 26.98 -25.24
C GLY A 90 -24.95 25.78 -26.19
N LYS A 91 -24.33 24.67 -25.74
CA LYS A 91 -24.15 23.47 -26.58
C LYS A 91 -25.49 22.72 -26.76
N PRO A 92 -25.73 22.13 -27.95
CA PRO A 92 -26.93 21.34 -28.19
C PRO A 92 -26.95 20.10 -27.29
N HIS A 93 -28.13 19.77 -26.76
CA HIS A 93 -28.31 18.59 -25.90
C HIS A 93 -28.02 17.32 -26.71
N ASN A 94 -26.98 16.58 -26.30
CA ASN A 94 -26.66 15.27 -26.87
C ASN A 94 -26.75 14.21 -25.76
N PRO A 95 -27.73 13.29 -25.82
CA PRO A 95 -27.91 12.25 -24.81
C PRO A 95 -26.80 11.18 -24.82
N HIS A 96 -26.03 11.07 -25.90
CA HIS A 96 -24.91 10.12 -26.02
C HIS A 96 -23.55 10.71 -25.68
N ARG A 97 -23.50 11.98 -25.27
CA ARG A 97 -22.22 12.65 -24.98
C ARG A 97 -21.51 12.08 -23.75
N TYR A 98 -22.25 11.36 -22.91
CA TYR A 98 -21.84 10.90 -21.60
C TYR A 98 -21.97 9.38 -21.41
N LEU A 99 -22.42 8.65 -22.44
CA LEU A 99 -22.48 7.20 -22.47
C LEU A 99 -21.10 6.59 -22.77
#